data_AF-A0A2S6UIA0-F1
#
_entry.id   AF-A0A2S6UIA0-F1
#
_cell.length_a   1.000
_cell.length_b   1.000
_cell.length_c   1.000
_cell.angle_alpha   90.00
_cell.angle_beta   90.00
_cell.angle_gamma   90.00
#
_symmetry.space_group_name_H-M   'P 1'
#
loop_
_entity.id
_entity.type
_entity.pdbx_description
1 polymer ?
#
loop_
_entity_poly.entity_id
_entity_poly.type
_entity_poly.pdbx_seq_one_letter_code
_entity_poly.pdbx_strand_id
1 'polypeptide(L)' 'PWQNDLYEPLLKVVDGKVEVPAEPGWGVHIKRDWLERAQYQKSELD' A
#
# COMPACT_ATOMS: atom_id res chain seq x y z
N PRO A 1 5.65 -1.13 -13.78
CA PRO A 1 5.41 -1.99 -12.60
C PRO A 1 3.97 -1.79 -12.12
N TRP A 2 3.24 -2.86 -11.79
CA TRP A 2 1.81 -2.78 -11.41
C TRP A 2 1.57 -2.03 -10.09
N GLN A 3 2.57 -2.00 -9.21
CA GLN A 3 2.50 -1.39 -7.89
C GLN A 3 2.61 0.15 -7.89
N ASN A 4 2.89 0.75 -9.05
CA ASN A 4 2.97 2.20 -9.15
C ASN A 4 1.61 2.81 -8.81
N ASP A 5 1.62 3.87 -8.02
CA ASP A 5 0.43 4.61 -7.58
C ASP A 5 -0.58 3.83 -6.72
N LEU A 6 -0.20 2.65 -6.21
CA LEU A 6 -1.01 1.89 -5.25
C LEU A 6 -0.85 2.41 -3.82
N TYR A 7 0.38 2.68 -3.41
CA TYR A 7 0.73 3.10 -2.05
C TYR A 7 1.94 4.04 -2.05
N GLU A 8 2.18 4.68 -0.92
CA GLU A 8 3.35 5.51 -0.66
C GLU A 8 3.86 5.35 0.79
N PRO A 9 5.19 5.40 1.02
CA PRO A 9 6.25 5.47 0.01
C PRO A 9 6.41 4.15 -0.77
N LEU A 10 6.94 4.22 -2.00
CA LEU A 10 7.26 3.02 -2.78
C LEU A 10 8.40 2.25 -2.12
N LEU A 11 8.20 0.95 -1.90
CA LEU A 11 9.23 0.06 -1.40
C LEU A 11 10.23 -0.22 -2.53
N LYS A 12 11.50 0.06 -2.26
CA LYS A 12 12.57 -0.11 -3.24
C LYS A 12 13.22 -1.48 -3.06
N VAL A 13 13.42 -2.16 -4.18
CA VAL A 13 14.24 -3.36 -4.22
C VAL A 13 15.67 -2.93 -4.54
N VAL A 14 16.60 -3.21 -3.62
CA VAL A 14 18.03 -2.98 -3.78
C VAL A 14 18.73 -4.32 -3.56
N ASP A 15 19.53 -4.75 -4.54
CA ASP A 15 20.23 -6.05 -4.53
C ASP A 15 19.32 -7.25 -4.23
N GLY A 16 18.12 -7.24 -4.81
CA GLY A 16 17.13 -8.31 -4.66
C GLY A 16 16.44 -8.35 -3.29
N LYS A 17 16.60 -7.30 -2.46
CA LYS A 17 16.04 -7.20 -1.11
C LYS A 17 15.22 -5.94 -0.93
N VAL A 18 14.27 -5.98 0.00
CA VAL A 18 13.46 -4.83 0.42
C VAL A 18 13.77 -4.55 1.88
N GLU A 19 14.01 -3.29 2.20
CA GLU A 19 14.16 -2.83 3.59
C GLU A 19 12.79 -2.77 4.26
N VAL A 20 12.68 -3.32 5.49
CA VAL A 20 11.46 -3.25 6.28
C VAL A 20 11.34 -1.85 6.88
N PRO A 21 10.26 -1.09 6.61
CA PRO A 21 10.08 0.24 7.19
C PRO A 21 10.06 0.24 8.72
N ALA A 22 10.59 1.30 9.34
CA ALA A 22 10.60 1.46 10.79
C ALA A 22 9.27 2.00 11.36
N GLU A 23 8.41 2.56 10.51
CA GLU A 23 7.13 3.13 10.92
C GLU A 23 6.14 2.04 11.40
N PRO A 24 5.20 2.37 12.30
CA PRO A 24 4.22 1.41 12.80
C PRO A 24 3.39 0.73 11.71
N GLY A 25 3.01 -0.52 11.97
CA GLY A 25 2.19 -1.32 11.04
C GLY A 25 2.99 -1.74 9.81
N TRP A 26 2.43 -1.46 8.62
CA TRP A 26 3.06 -1.83 7.34
C TRP A 26 4.04 -0.78 6.81
N GLY A 27 4.11 0.40 7.45
CA GLY A 27 5.00 1.50 7.04
C GLY A 27 4.72 2.08 5.66
N VAL A 28 3.51 1.87 5.13
CA VAL A 28 3.01 2.46 3.88
C VAL A 28 1.54 2.87 4.04
N HIS A 29 1.11 3.82 3.23
CA HIS A 29 -0.27 4.26 3.10
C HIS A 29 -0.78 3.95 1.69
N ILE A 30 -1.98 3.37 1.57
CA ILE A 30 -2.63 3.22 0.26
C ILE A 30 -2.97 4.62 -0.27
N LYS A 31 -2.62 4.90 -1.53
CA LYS A 31 -2.89 6.20 -2.15
C LYS A 31 -4.40 6.44 -2.22
N ARG A 32 -4.83 7.64 -1.83
CA ARG A 32 -6.24 8.04 -1.83
C ARG A 32 -6.86 7.90 -3.22
N ASP A 33 -6.20 8.43 -4.25
CA ASP A 33 -6.68 8.38 -5.63
C ASP A 33 -6.87 6.94 -6.12
N TRP A 34 -6.07 5.99 -5.61
CA TRP A 34 -6.25 4.58 -5.94
C TRP A 34 -7.49 4.01 -5.26
N LEU A 35 -7.70 4.31 -3.96
CA LEU A 35 -8.89 3.90 -3.22
C LEU A 35 -10.18 4.44 -3.84
N GLU A 36 -10.17 5.66 -4.36
CA GLU A 36 -11.35 6.28 -5.01
C GLU A 36 -11.81 5.52 -6.26
N ARG A 37 -10.91 4.78 -6.91
CA ARG A 37 -11.22 3.96 -8.08
C ARG A 37 -11.49 2.49 -7.73
N ALA A 38 -11.30 2.08 -6.48
CA ALA A 38 -11.46 0.71 -6.05
C ALA A 38 -12.94 0.33 -5.88
N GLN A 39 -13.27 -0.92 -6.15
CA GLN A 39 -14.61 -1.45 -5.85
C GLN A 39 -14.72 -1.65 -4.34
N TYR A 40 -15.50 -0.78 -3.68
CA TYR A 40 -15.75 -0.89 -2.25
C TYR A 40 -16.74 -2.01 -1.93
N GLN A 41 -16.42 -2.82 -0.92
CA GLN A 41 -17.30 -3.83 -0.35
C GLN A 41 -17.02 -3.95 1.16
N LYS A 42 -18.06 -4.10 1.97
CA LYS A 42 -17.98 -4.26 3.44
C LYS A 42 -18.97 -5.32 3.90
N SER A 43 -18.57 -6.10 4.90
CA SER A 43 -19.45 -6.98 5.67
C SER A 43 -19.36 -6.58 7.14
N GLU A 44 -20.49 -6.50 7.83
CA GLU A 44 -20.54 -6.22 9.27
C GLU A 44 -21.62 -7.06 9.96
N LEU A 45 -21.44 -7.27 11.27
CA LEU A 45 -22.48 -7.81 12.15
C LEU A 45 -23.32 -6.64 12.67
N ASP A 46 -24.62 -6.88 12.84
CA ASP A 46 -25.54 -5.92 13.47
C ASP A 46 -25.22 -5.70 14.96
#